data_AF-A0A9P5VRL5-F1
#
_entry.id   AF-A0A9P5VRL5-F1
#
_cell.length_a   1.000
_cell.length_b   1.000
_cell.length_c   1.000
_cell.angle_alpha   90.00
_cell.angle_beta   90.00
_cell.angle_gamma   90.00
#
_symmetry.space_group_name_H-M   'P 1'
#
loop_
_entity.id
_entity.type
_entity.pdbx_description
1 polymer ?
#
loop_
_entity_poly.entity_id
_entity_poly.type
_entity_poly.pdbx_seq_one_letter_code
_entity_poly.pdbx_strand_id
1 'polypeptide(L)'
;MLMETPEDELYVRHIFRRGGCEFGIKDLDHGTLGALEIKDEPVVEWFKDIPTASAESEGKLYIPKNCNYACVDLLLAPKDLFQVTVSNSHPIKGPPFKQLINNLTRQGWIASPGAARLIFVIPSEDVDKFCAQKYLNARGQVYQRVPSEIQQVKQYVLTVDLKRAS
;
A
#
# COMPACT_ATOMS: atom_id res chain seq x y z
N MET A 1 -5.29 13.05 -17.13
CA MET A 1 -5.71 12.03 -16.16
C MET A 1 -5.33 10.70 -16.77
N LEU A 2 -4.11 10.23 -16.49
CA LEU A 2 -3.69 8.90 -16.92
C LEU A 2 -4.53 7.92 -16.10
N MET A 3 -5.36 7.13 -16.78
CA MET A 3 -6.08 6.06 -16.13
C MET A 3 -5.04 5.02 -15.71
N GLU A 4 -5.02 4.69 -14.42
CA GLU A 4 -4.28 3.54 -13.91
C GLU A 4 -4.71 2.33 -14.73
N THR A 5 -3.77 1.71 -15.44
CA THR A 5 -4.10 0.56 -16.29
C THR A 5 -4.19 -0.67 -15.37
N PRO A 6 -5.23 -1.51 -15.52
CA PRO A 6 -5.32 -2.79 -14.80
C PRO A 6 -4.08 -3.69 -14.99
N GLU A 7 -3.30 -3.45 -16.04
CA GLU A 7 -2.10 -4.21 -16.40
C GLU A 7 -0.95 -3.99 -15.41
N ASP A 8 -0.74 -2.76 -14.93
CA ASP A 8 0.32 -2.46 -13.96
C ASP A 8 0.04 -3.14 -12.61
N GLU A 9 -1.21 -3.08 -12.15
CA GLU A 9 -1.67 -3.77 -10.94
C GLU A 9 -1.46 -5.28 -11.05
N LEU A 10 -1.80 -5.87 -12.20
CA LEU A 10 -1.60 -7.30 -12.48
C LEU A 10 -0.12 -7.67 -12.51
N TYR A 11 0.74 -6.83 -13.09
CA TYR A 11 2.18 -7.06 -13.13
C TYR A 11 2.81 -6.99 -11.76
N VAL A 12 2.48 -5.97 -10.95
CA VAL A 12 2.95 -5.86 -9.56
C VAL A 12 2.49 -7.08 -8.76
N ARG A 13 1.22 -7.48 -8.88
CA ARG A 13 0.71 -8.71 -8.26
C ARG A 13 1.49 -9.94 -8.72
N HIS A 14 1.81 -10.06 -10.01
CA HIS A 14 2.59 -11.18 -10.53
C HIS A 14 3.98 -11.24 -9.89
N ILE A 15 4.71 -10.13 -9.84
CA ILE A 15 6.04 -10.07 -9.20
C ILE A 15 5.93 -10.43 -7.72
N PHE A 16 4.99 -9.82 -7.01
CA PHE A 16 4.87 -10.02 -5.56
C PHE A 16 4.49 -11.46 -5.23
N ARG A 17 3.60 -12.07 -6.03
CA ARG A 17 3.21 -13.49 -5.87
C ARG A 17 4.33 -14.47 -6.20
N ARG A 18 5.24 -14.11 -7.12
CA ARG A 18 6.44 -14.89 -7.35
C ARG A 18 7.39 -14.74 -6.15
N GLY A 19 7.52 -13.53 -5.63
CA GLY A 19 8.37 -13.23 -4.48
C GLY A 19 9.86 -13.37 -4.81
N GLY A 20 10.67 -13.63 -3.77
CA GLY A 20 12.12 -13.80 -3.88
C GLY A 20 12.82 -12.50 -4.29
N CYS A 21 12.23 -11.36 -3.94
CA CYS A 21 12.67 -10.04 -4.38
C CYS A 21 12.89 -9.12 -3.16
N GLU A 22 13.95 -8.32 -3.23
CA GLU A 22 14.16 -7.19 -2.35
C GLU A 22 13.94 -5.90 -3.15
N PHE A 23 13.13 -4.99 -2.61
CA PHE A 23 12.83 -3.71 -3.22
C PHE A 23 13.40 -2.58 -2.37
N GLY A 24 14.03 -1.60 -3.02
CA GLY A 24 14.30 -0.31 -2.39
C GLY A 24 12.98 0.43 -2.13
N ILE A 25 12.82 0.95 -0.92
CA ILE A 25 11.72 1.85 -0.57
C ILE A 25 12.27 3.17 -0.03
N LYS A 26 11.59 4.27 -0.33
CA LYS A 26 11.94 5.61 0.15
C LYS A 26 10.80 6.16 0.99
N ASP A 27 11.12 6.60 2.20
CA ASP A 27 10.22 7.33 3.10
C ASP A 27 9.88 8.69 2.47
N LEU A 28 8.61 9.00 2.28
CA LEU A 28 8.17 10.23 1.61
C LEU A 28 8.14 11.45 2.54
N ASP A 29 8.20 11.25 3.86
CA ASP A 29 8.25 12.35 4.83
C ASP A 29 9.69 12.78 5.10
N HIS A 30 10.61 11.81 5.20
CA HIS A 30 12.01 12.06 5.59
C HIS A 30 13.04 11.77 4.49
N GLY A 31 12.65 11.18 3.37
CA GLY A 31 13.56 10.82 2.28
C GLY A 31 14.50 9.65 2.61
N THR A 32 14.32 8.99 3.75
CA THR A 32 15.18 7.89 4.18
C THR A 32 14.96 6.66 3.31
N LEU A 33 16.05 6.01 2.91
CA LEU A 33 16.01 4.78 2.13
C LEU A 33 15.94 3.56 3.05
N GLY A 34 15.20 2.55 2.62
CA GLY A 34 15.11 1.25 3.26
C GLY A 34 14.91 0.15 2.22
N ALA A 35 14.72 -1.07 2.72
CA ALA A 35 14.44 -2.24 1.91
C ALA A 35 13.11 -2.87 2.33
N LEU A 36 12.45 -3.50 1.37
CA LEU A 36 11.29 -4.36 1.56
C LEU A 36 11.60 -5.71 0.92
N GLU A 37 11.63 -6.75 1.73
CA GLU A 37 11.79 -8.12 1.27
C GLU A 37 10.40 -8.77 1.09
N ILE A 38 10.20 -9.42 -0.05
CA ILE A 38 9.10 -10.35 -0.27
C ILE A 38 9.72 -11.74 -0.41
N LYS A 39 9.38 -12.63 0.54
CA LYS A 39 9.88 -14.01 0.57
C LYS A 39 9.58 -14.74 -0.73
N ASP A 40 10.36 -15.76 -1.05
CA ASP A 40 10.11 -16.61 -2.21
C ASP A 40 8.77 -17.36 -2.07
N GLU A 41 8.00 -17.40 -3.14
CA GLU A 41 6.67 -18.02 -3.22
C GLU A 41 5.78 -17.75 -1.98
N PRO A 42 5.49 -16.48 -1.65
CA PRO A 42 4.75 -16.14 -0.46
C PRO A 42 3.33 -16.72 -0.54
N VAL A 43 2.82 -17.20 0.60
CA VAL A 43 1.43 -17.66 0.66
C VAL A 43 0.49 -16.50 0.35
N VAL A 44 -0.40 -16.73 -0.63
CA VAL A 44 -1.37 -15.74 -1.10
C VAL A 44 -2.76 -16.09 -0.58
N GLU A 45 -3.37 -15.15 0.13
CA GLU A 45 -4.73 -15.29 0.65
C GLU A 45 -5.65 -14.20 0.08
N TRP A 46 -6.80 -14.63 -0.43
CA TRP A 46 -7.82 -13.71 -0.90
C TRP A 46 -8.82 -13.44 0.22
N PHE A 47 -8.98 -12.19 0.62
CA PHE A 47 -9.78 -11.84 1.80
C PHE A 47 -10.98 -10.95 1.47
N LYS A 48 -12.07 -11.14 2.23
CA LYS A 48 -13.22 -10.23 2.22
C LYS A 48 -13.15 -9.23 3.38
N ASP A 49 -12.66 -9.70 4.52
CA ASP A 49 -12.42 -8.94 5.74
C ASP A 49 -10.99 -9.22 6.22
N ILE A 50 -10.34 -8.26 6.88
CA ILE A 50 -9.00 -8.45 7.42
C ILE A 50 -9.05 -9.61 8.44
N PRO A 51 -8.28 -10.70 8.22
CA PRO A 51 -8.28 -11.82 9.15
C PRO A 51 -7.56 -11.45 10.45
N THR A 52 -7.83 -12.17 11.53
CA THR A 52 -7.09 -12.00 12.80
C THR A 52 -5.62 -12.33 12.57
N ALA A 53 -4.71 -11.49 13.08
CA ALA A 53 -3.28 -11.75 13.02
C ALA A 53 -2.92 -13.02 13.81
N SER A 54 -2.07 -13.85 13.21
CA SER A 54 -1.38 -14.93 13.89
C SER A 54 0.10 -14.92 13.50
N ALA A 55 0.94 -15.68 14.22
CA ALA A 55 2.34 -15.86 13.83
C ALA A 55 2.48 -16.42 12.41
N GLU A 56 1.50 -17.22 11.96
CA GLU A 56 1.47 -17.76 10.60
C GLU A 56 1.12 -16.72 9.54
N SER A 57 0.56 -15.56 9.91
CA SER A 57 0.24 -14.50 8.96
C SER A 57 1.48 -13.76 8.45
N GLU A 58 2.61 -13.81 9.15
CA GLU A 58 3.78 -12.98 8.85
C GLU A 58 4.36 -13.27 7.45
N GLY A 59 4.47 -12.22 6.64
CA GLY A 59 4.99 -12.32 5.27
C GLY A 59 4.00 -12.90 4.26
N LYS A 60 2.75 -13.19 4.65
CA LYS A 60 1.70 -13.56 3.70
C LYS A 60 1.23 -12.35 2.89
N LEU A 61 0.91 -12.60 1.62
CA LEU A 61 0.29 -11.62 0.74
C LEU A 61 -1.23 -11.77 0.76
N TYR A 62 -1.92 -10.65 0.96
CA TYR A 62 -3.36 -10.59 1.04
C TYR A 62 -3.92 -9.73 -0.09
N ILE A 63 -4.81 -10.33 -0.89
CA ILE A 63 -5.44 -9.65 -2.03
C ILE A 63 -6.93 -9.48 -1.72
N PRO A 64 -7.47 -8.24 -1.74
CA PRO A 64 -8.88 -8.01 -1.46
C PRO A 64 -9.76 -8.62 -2.55
N LYS A 65 -10.79 -9.38 -2.17
CA LYS A 65 -11.80 -9.95 -3.09
C LYS A 65 -12.79 -8.91 -3.61
N ASN A 66 -12.98 -7.80 -2.90
CA ASN A 66 -14.02 -6.80 -3.15
C ASN A 66 -13.45 -5.37 -3.15
N CYS A 67 -14.11 -4.44 -3.85
CA CYS A 67 -13.80 -3.00 -3.86
C CYS A 67 -14.00 -2.27 -2.52
N ASN A 68 -14.44 -2.93 -1.44
CA ASN A 68 -14.63 -2.28 -0.14
C ASN A 68 -13.31 -1.77 0.47
N TYR A 69 -12.18 -2.30 0.00
CA TYR A 69 -10.84 -1.81 0.33
C TYR A 69 -10.19 -1.08 -0.87
N ALA A 70 -10.97 -0.35 -1.68
CA ALA A 70 -10.49 0.41 -2.85
C ALA A 70 -9.48 1.55 -2.54
N CYS A 71 -8.83 1.52 -1.38
CA CYS A 71 -7.69 2.36 -1.02
C CYS A 71 -6.36 1.60 -1.07
N VAL A 72 -6.37 0.28 -1.32
CA VAL A 72 -5.19 -0.59 -1.39
C VAL A 72 -5.43 -1.72 -2.40
N ASP A 73 -4.38 -2.13 -3.12
CA ASP A 73 -4.46 -3.19 -4.14
C ASP A 73 -4.01 -4.55 -3.60
N LEU A 74 -3.17 -4.53 -2.56
CA LEU A 74 -2.69 -5.71 -1.83
C LEU A 74 -2.12 -5.30 -0.45
N LEU A 75 -1.96 -6.27 0.43
CA LEU A 75 -1.32 -6.12 1.73
C LEU A 75 -0.22 -7.16 1.89
N LEU A 76 0.89 -6.79 2.52
CA LEU A 76 1.89 -7.73 3.03
C LEU A 76 1.84 -7.67 4.55
N ALA A 77 1.46 -8.78 5.16
CA ALA A 77 1.30 -8.85 6.59
C ALA A 77 2.66 -8.70 7.31
N PRO A 78 2.70 -7.96 8.43
CA PRO A 78 1.52 -7.50 9.18
C PRO A 78 1.15 -6.02 8.95
N LYS A 79 1.89 -5.24 8.18
CA LYS A 79 1.78 -3.77 8.27
C LYS A 79 1.87 -2.99 6.96
N ASP A 80 2.15 -3.67 5.86
CA ASP A 80 2.45 -3.02 4.58
C ASP A 80 1.22 -3.05 3.69
N LEU A 81 0.83 -1.85 3.26
CA LEU A 81 -0.34 -1.60 2.45
C LEU A 81 0.16 -1.06 1.12
N PHE A 82 -0.18 -1.67 -0.01
CA PHE A 82 0.30 -1.17 -1.30
C PHE A 82 -0.80 -0.57 -2.14
N GLN A 83 -0.42 0.48 -2.84
CA GLN A 83 -1.24 1.11 -3.85
C GLN A 83 -0.40 1.32 -5.11
N VAL A 84 -0.77 0.67 -6.20
CA VAL A 84 -0.12 0.79 -7.50
C VAL A 84 -0.64 2.04 -8.18
N THR A 85 0.25 2.90 -8.63
CA THR A 85 -0.15 4.11 -9.35
C THR A 85 0.90 4.56 -10.35
N VAL A 86 0.44 5.04 -11.50
CA VAL A 86 1.26 5.74 -12.51
C VAL A 86 1.12 7.26 -12.41
N SER A 87 0.34 7.74 -11.43
CA SER A 87 0.10 9.16 -11.22
C SER A 87 0.99 9.69 -10.11
N ASN A 88 1.74 10.76 -10.38
CA ASN A 88 2.50 11.49 -9.37
C ASN A 88 1.62 12.14 -8.28
N SER A 89 0.32 12.28 -8.55
CA SER A 89 -0.68 12.75 -7.59
C SER A 89 -1.80 11.72 -7.50
N HIS A 90 -1.80 10.95 -6.42
CA HIS A 90 -2.84 9.99 -6.08
C HIS A 90 -3.35 10.22 -4.65
N PRO A 91 -4.31 11.16 -4.44
CA PRO A 91 -4.84 11.43 -3.11
C PRO A 91 -5.55 10.22 -2.49
N ILE A 92 -5.34 10.04 -1.19
CA ILE A 92 -5.85 8.89 -0.43
C ILE A 92 -7.27 9.20 0.06
N LYS A 93 -8.24 8.34 -0.23
CA LYS A 93 -9.60 8.47 0.31
C LYS A 93 -9.60 8.19 1.81
N GLY A 94 -9.70 9.23 2.63
CA GLY A 94 -9.49 9.14 4.08
C GLY A 94 -10.52 8.29 4.83
N PRO A 95 -11.85 8.41 4.61
CA PRO A 95 -12.81 7.57 5.33
C PRO A 95 -12.60 6.05 5.16
N PRO A 96 -12.48 5.48 3.94
CA PRO A 96 -12.21 4.05 3.80
C PRO A 96 -10.82 3.67 4.31
N PHE A 97 -9.82 4.54 4.14
CA PHE A 97 -8.47 4.27 4.66
C PHE A 97 -8.44 4.22 6.19
N LYS A 98 -9.13 5.15 6.86
CA LYS A 98 -9.32 5.14 8.32
C LYS A 98 -9.98 3.84 8.79
N GLN A 99 -11.01 3.38 8.08
CA GLN A 99 -11.68 2.12 8.41
C GLN A 99 -10.71 0.93 8.26
N LEU A 100 -9.88 0.91 7.23
CA LEU A 100 -8.83 -0.12 7.07
C LEU A 100 -7.84 -0.11 8.24
N ILE A 101 -7.29 1.05 8.62
CA ILE A 101 -6.34 1.15 9.74
C ILE A 101 -6.97 0.68 11.07
N ASN A 102 -8.22 1.06 11.32
CA ASN A 102 -8.96 0.59 12.49
C ASN A 102 -9.16 -0.93 12.47
N ASN A 103 -9.45 -1.51 11.30
CA ASN A 103 -9.59 -2.95 11.15
C ASN A 103 -8.26 -3.67 11.41
N LEU A 104 -7.14 -3.20 10.83
CA LEU A 104 -5.81 -3.77 11.08
C LEU A 104 -5.46 -3.75 12.57
N THR A 105 -5.73 -2.62 13.24
CA THR A 105 -5.50 -2.48 14.68
C THR A 105 -6.35 -3.47 15.48
N ARG A 106 -7.66 -3.54 15.19
CA ARG A 106 -8.60 -4.45 15.89
C ARG A 106 -8.24 -5.92 15.68
N GLN A 107 -7.71 -6.27 14.51
CA GLN A 107 -7.30 -7.64 14.18
C GLN A 107 -5.88 -7.97 14.65
N GLY A 108 -5.20 -7.06 15.35
CA GLY A 108 -3.86 -7.31 15.91
C GLY A 108 -2.72 -7.29 14.89
N TRP A 109 -2.95 -6.79 13.67
CA TRP A 109 -1.92 -6.64 12.64
C TRP A 109 -0.92 -5.54 13.01
N ILE A 110 -1.42 -4.43 13.56
CA ILE A 110 -0.61 -3.29 13.98
C ILE A 110 -0.95 -2.91 15.42
N ALA A 111 0.07 -2.58 16.22
CA ALA A 111 -0.12 -2.12 17.60
C ALA A 111 -0.64 -0.68 17.68
N SER A 112 -0.40 0.12 16.65
CA SER A 112 -0.87 1.51 16.52
C SER A 112 -0.90 1.94 15.07
N PRO A 113 -1.65 3.01 14.71
CA PRO A 113 -1.69 3.54 13.35
C PRO A 113 -0.32 3.85 12.74
N GLY A 114 0.61 4.38 13.54
CA GLY A 114 1.96 4.73 13.08
C GLY A 114 2.87 3.53 12.76
N ALA A 115 2.44 2.31 13.06
CA ALA A 115 3.14 1.09 12.65
C ALA A 115 2.81 0.69 11.20
N ALA A 116 1.70 1.15 10.63
CA ALA A 116 1.34 0.87 9.24
C ALA A 116 2.22 1.66 8.25
N ARG A 117 2.51 1.04 7.12
CA ARG A 117 3.20 1.66 5.98
C ARG A 117 2.29 1.62 4.76
N LEU A 118 1.93 2.79 4.23
CA LEU A 118 1.30 2.90 2.91
C LEU A 118 2.41 3.09 1.87
N ILE A 119 2.56 2.12 0.97
CA ILE A 119 3.63 2.05 -0.01
C ILE A 119 3.04 2.24 -1.40
N PHE A 120 3.38 3.36 -2.04
CA PHE A 120 3.01 3.61 -3.43
C PHE A 120 3.99 2.87 -4.35
N VAL A 121 3.45 1.99 -5.19
CA VAL A 121 4.22 1.25 -6.19
C VAL A 121 4.09 1.98 -7.52
N ILE A 122 5.21 2.49 -8.03
CA ILE A 122 5.24 3.37 -9.20
C ILE A 122 6.26 2.91 -10.25
N PRO A 123 6.13 3.36 -11.51
CA PRO A 123 7.20 3.21 -12.50
C PRO A 123 8.51 3.87 -12.03
N SER A 124 9.65 3.25 -12.34
CA SER A 124 10.97 3.75 -11.95
C SER A 124 11.30 5.16 -12.44
N GLU A 125 10.75 5.59 -13.59
CA GLU A 125 10.97 6.93 -14.17
C GLU A 125 10.37 8.09 -13.36
N ASP A 126 9.46 7.83 -12.42
CA ASP A 126 8.68 8.86 -11.73
C ASP A 126 9.14 9.14 -10.29
N VAL A 127 10.12 8.38 -9.77
CA VAL A 127 10.50 8.39 -8.35
C VAL A 127 10.94 9.74 -7.80
N ASP A 128 11.65 10.55 -8.60
CA ASP A 128 12.16 11.84 -8.15
C ASP A 128 11.07 12.90 -7.98
N LYS A 129 9.91 12.69 -8.60
CA LYS A 129 8.78 13.62 -8.59
C LYS A 129 7.67 13.19 -7.63
N PHE A 130 7.74 11.96 -7.12
CA PHE A 130 6.71 11.41 -6.26
C PHE A 130 6.87 11.94 -4.82
N CYS A 131 5.80 12.53 -4.30
CA CYS A 131 5.75 13.12 -2.97
C CYS A 131 4.70 12.44 -2.09
N ALA A 132 4.71 12.73 -0.79
CA ALA A 132 3.64 12.30 0.11
C ALA A 132 2.26 12.77 -0.40
N GLN A 133 1.31 11.84 -0.41
CA GLN A 133 -0.03 12.05 -0.94
C GLN A 133 -0.96 12.62 0.12
N LYS A 134 -1.85 13.50 -0.33
CA LYS A 134 -2.84 14.16 0.55
C LYS A 134 -4.02 13.24 0.83
N TYR A 135 -4.59 13.36 2.03
CA TYR A 135 -5.84 12.69 2.39
C TYR A 135 -7.06 13.51 1.96
N LEU A 136 -8.03 12.86 1.33
CA LEU A 136 -9.32 13.42 0.96
C LEU A 136 -10.41 13.03 1.96
N ASN A 137 -11.27 13.98 2.29
CA ASN A 137 -12.46 13.75 3.09
C ASN A 137 -13.60 13.12 2.26
N ALA A 138 -14.74 12.83 2.88
CA ALA A 138 -15.91 12.24 2.22
C ALA A 138 -16.48 13.09 1.05
N ARG A 139 -16.14 14.39 0.99
CA ARG A 139 -16.52 15.30 -0.10
C ARG A 139 -15.48 15.35 -1.23
N GLY A 140 -14.43 14.53 -1.17
CA GLY A 140 -13.32 14.54 -2.13
C GLY A 140 -12.38 15.73 -1.97
N GLN A 141 -12.48 16.50 -0.88
CA GLN A 141 -11.63 17.66 -0.62
C GLN A 141 -10.48 17.28 0.31
N VAL A 142 -9.33 17.93 0.15
CA VAL A 142 -8.19 17.75 1.08
C VAL A 142 -8.63 18.07 2.51
N TYR A 143 -8.30 17.19 3.45
CA TYR A 143 -8.53 17.46 4.87
C TYR A 143 -7.79 18.73 5.31
N GLN A 144 -8.52 19.67 5.94
CA GLN A 144 -7.90 20.78 6.67
C GLN A 144 -7.20 20.28 7.94
N ARG A 145 -7.79 19.26 8.59
CA ARG A 145 -7.22 18.53 9.72
C ARG A 145 -7.41 17.05 9.49
N VAL A 146 -6.31 16.34 9.27
CA VAL A 146 -6.31 14.89 9.03
C VAL A 146 -6.66 14.16 10.33
N PRO A 147 -7.56 13.15 10.31
CA PRO A 147 -7.82 12.30 11.48
C PRO A 147 -6.54 11.63 11.99
N SER A 148 -6.36 11.56 13.31
CA SER A 148 -5.13 11.04 13.92
C SER A 148 -4.83 9.60 13.52
N GLU A 149 -5.86 8.79 13.24
CA GLU A 149 -5.71 7.40 12.84
C GLU A 149 -5.06 7.23 11.46
N ILE A 150 -5.16 8.23 10.57
CA ILE A 150 -4.51 8.16 9.26
C ILE A 150 -3.34 9.13 9.13
N GLN A 151 -3.29 10.18 9.96
CA GLN A 151 -2.18 11.13 9.99
C GLN A 151 -0.86 10.47 10.40
N GLN A 152 -0.90 9.44 11.25
CA GLN A 152 0.30 8.76 11.74
C GLN A 152 0.85 7.72 10.75
N VAL A 153 0.07 7.32 9.75
CA VAL A 153 0.49 6.29 8.80
C VAL A 153 1.62 6.84 7.93
N LYS A 154 2.72 6.10 7.90
CA LYS A 154 3.90 6.49 7.13
C LYS A 154 3.68 6.20 5.66
N GLN A 155 4.10 7.12 4.80
CA GLN A 155 4.03 6.95 3.35
C GLN A 155 5.41 6.65 2.77
N TYR A 156 5.47 5.66 1.91
CA TYR A 156 6.68 5.25 1.19
C TYR A 156 6.41 5.19 -0.30
N VAL A 157 7.48 5.24 -1.09
CA VAL A 157 7.46 4.91 -2.51
C VAL A 157 8.38 3.73 -2.79
N LEU A 158 7.92 2.83 -3.65
CA LEU A 158 8.61 1.67 -4.18
C LEU A 158 8.57 1.75 -5.70
N THR A 159 9.71 1.58 -6.35
CA THR A 159 9.77 1.61 -7.82
C THR A 159 9.85 0.21 -8.41
N VAL A 160 9.11 -0.01 -9.49
CA VAL A 160 9.15 -1.23 -10.30
C VAL A 160 9.40 -0.86 -11.77
N ASP A 161 10.09 -1.75 -12.50
CA ASP A 161 10.29 -1.62 -13.94
C ASP A 161 9.03 -2.12 -14.68
N LEU A 162 8.01 -1.27 -14.76
CA LEU A 162 6.73 -1.60 -15.41
C LEU A 162 6.84 -1.70 -16.93
N LYS A 163 7.95 -1.25 -17.55
CA LYS A 163 8.16 -1.35 -19.02
C LYS A 163 8.36 -2.76 -19.53
N ARG A 164 8.53 -3.75 -18.65
CA ARG A 164 8.55 -5.17 -19.02
C ARG A 164 7.16 -5.80 -19.08
N ALA A 165 6.12 -5.06 -18.68
CA ALA A 165 4.74 -5.52 -18.69
C ALA A 165 4.00 -5.16 -20.00
N SER A 166 4.52 -4.22 -20.78
CA SER A 166 3.93 -3.68 -22.03
C SER A 166 4.51 -4.30 -23.30
#